data_AF-A0A522BD08-F1
#
_entry.id   AF-A0A522BD08-F1
#
_cell.length_a   1.000
_cell.length_b   1.000
_cell.length_c   1.000
_cell.angle_alpha   90.00
_cell.angle_beta   90.00
_cell.angle_gamma   90.00
#
_symmetry.space_group_name_H-M   'P 1'
#
loop_
_entity.id
_entity.type
_entity.pdbx_description
1 polymer ?
#
loop_
_entity_poly.entity_id
_entity_poly.type
_entity_poly.pdbx_seq_one_letter_code
_entity_poly.pdbx_strand_id
1 'polypeptide(L)'
;MEIKVLGRGCSKCQITVEIIEREAAAAGVPVEIIKVDNPDEIARLGVQATPAVLIGDRLVHSGGLPSREEVRSWLVPQTQPRPLGFLSHPTRHLFFTGKGGVGKTSLSTAAALTLADEGKKVLLVSTDAASNLDEMLGIELRNTPGPVAGARGLSVLNIDPDAAAEAYRQRVLTQMEATATEADRNTVREQLSGACTTEIASFDEFSSLLAGG
;
A
#
# COMPACT_ATOMS: atom_id res chain seq x y z
N MET A 1 -7.97 19.30 -20.88
CA MET A 1 -7.20 20.19 -19.98
C MET A 1 -6.55 21.26 -20.83
N GLU A 2 -6.75 22.54 -20.51
CA GLU A 2 -6.12 23.64 -21.23
C GLU A 2 -4.70 23.88 -20.70
N ILE A 3 -3.72 23.92 -21.62
CA ILE A 3 -2.31 24.17 -21.33
C ILE A 3 -1.81 25.29 -22.25
N LYS A 4 -1.34 26.41 -21.68
CA LYS A 4 -0.78 27.52 -22.46
C LYS A 4 0.75 27.41 -22.47
N VAL A 5 1.35 27.42 -23.66
CA VAL A 5 2.80 27.48 -23.82
C VAL A 5 3.19 28.87 -24.31
N LEU A 6 3.92 29.59 -23.48
CA LEU A 6 4.30 30.98 -23.68
C LEU A 6 5.72 31.05 -24.22
N GLY A 7 5.88 31.70 -25.36
CA GLY A 7 7.19 31.97 -25.95
C GLY A 7 7.10 32.31 -27.41
N ARG A 8 8.14 32.98 -27.92
CA ARG A 8 8.24 33.50 -29.29
C ARG A 8 8.42 32.42 -30.38
N GLY A 9 8.04 31.16 -30.09
CA GLY A 9 8.09 30.07 -31.07
C GLY A 9 9.49 29.53 -31.40
N CYS A 10 10.50 29.75 -30.54
CA CYS A 10 11.83 29.16 -30.77
C CYS A 10 11.81 27.62 -30.67
N SER A 11 12.91 26.97 -31.05
CA SER A 11 13.05 25.50 -30.99
C SER A 11 12.71 24.93 -29.61
N LYS A 12 13.06 25.63 -28.53
CA LYS A 12 12.69 25.19 -27.17
C LYS A 12 11.19 25.21 -26.92
N CYS A 13 10.46 26.19 -27.44
CA CYS A 13 9.00 26.24 -27.29
C CYS A 13 8.33 25.08 -28.04
N GLN A 14 8.83 24.76 -29.22
CA GLN A 14 8.33 23.63 -30.02
C GLN A 14 8.58 22.30 -29.31
N ILE A 15 9.81 22.08 -28.81
CA ILE A 15 10.15 20.87 -28.06
C ILE A 15 9.30 20.76 -26.78
N THR A 16 9.06 21.87 -26.05
CA THR A 16 8.18 21.85 -24.87
C THR A 16 6.77 21.37 -25.23
N VAL A 17 6.22 21.82 -26.35
CA VAL A 17 4.90 21.36 -26.85
C VAL A 17 4.94 19.87 -27.17
N GLU A 18 5.95 19.40 -27.88
CA GLU A 18 6.10 17.98 -28.22
C GLU A 18 6.20 17.08 -26.97
N ILE A 19 6.93 17.52 -25.94
CA ILE A 19 7.02 16.78 -24.67
C ILE A 19 5.63 16.70 -24.02
N ILE A 20 4.89 17.82 -23.98
CA ILE A 20 3.53 17.86 -23.41
C ILE A 20 2.57 16.95 -24.16
N GLU A 21 2.52 17.03 -25.49
CA GLU A 21 1.66 16.18 -26.32
C GLU A 21 1.98 14.69 -26.13
N ARG A 22 3.27 14.36 -26.11
CA ARG A 22 3.71 12.97 -25.96
C ARG A 22 3.33 12.39 -24.61
N GLU A 23 3.58 13.12 -23.52
CA GLU A 23 3.26 12.63 -22.18
C GLU A 23 1.74 12.65 -21.92
N ALA A 24 0.98 13.58 -22.51
CA ALA A 24 -0.48 13.60 -22.44
C ALA A 24 -1.10 12.41 -23.18
N ALA A 25 -0.61 12.10 -24.38
CA ALA A 25 -1.02 10.92 -25.14
C ALA A 25 -0.69 9.63 -24.38
N ALA A 26 0.52 9.54 -23.79
CA ALA A 26 0.92 8.39 -22.98
C ALA A 26 0.07 8.22 -21.72
N ALA A 27 -0.40 9.32 -21.12
CA ALA A 27 -1.26 9.32 -19.94
C ALA A 27 -2.76 9.19 -20.28
N GLY A 28 -3.15 9.21 -21.56
CA GLY A 28 -4.55 9.21 -21.99
C GLY A 28 -5.32 10.46 -21.57
N VAL A 29 -4.64 11.58 -21.31
CA VAL A 29 -5.25 12.83 -20.85
C VAL A 29 -5.51 13.73 -22.06
N PRO A 30 -6.78 14.10 -22.35
CA PRO A 30 -7.06 15.04 -23.43
C PRO A 30 -6.55 16.43 -23.03
N VAL A 31 -5.59 16.95 -23.82
CA VAL A 31 -5.02 18.28 -23.64
C VAL A 31 -5.31 19.16 -24.84
N GLU A 32 -5.58 20.43 -24.58
CA GLU A 32 -5.66 21.50 -25.58
C GLU A 32 -4.50 22.45 -25.32
N ILE A 33 -3.61 22.59 -26.31
CA ILE A 33 -2.41 23.40 -26.20
C ILE A 33 -2.62 24.74 -26.91
N ILE A 34 -2.57 25.82 -26.15
CA ILE A 34 -2.67 27.20 -26.66
C ILE A 34 -1.27 27.80 -26.68
N LYS A 35 -0.81 28.24 -27.86
CA LYS A 35 0.48 28.92 -27.99
C LYS A 35 0.27 30.43 -27.81
N VAL A 36 1.02 31.02 -26.89
CA VAL A 36 1.02 32.48 -26.65
C VAL A 36 2.40 33.00 -27.04
N ASP A 37 2.48 33.70 -28.16
CA ASP A 37 3.72 34.22 -28.74
C ASP A 37 3.87 35.75 -28.62
N ASN A 38 2.78 36.44 -28.28
CA ASN A 38 2.76 37.89 -28.11
C ASN A 38 3.58 38.32 -26.87
N PRO A 39 4.68 39.09 -27.04
CA PRO A 39 5.52 39.53 -25.94
C PRO A 39 4.79 40.33 -24.84
N ASP A 40 3.82 41.16 -25.21
CA ASP A 40 3.08 42.01 -24.26
C ASP A 40 2.17 41.15 -23.37
N GLU A 41 1.59 40.09 -23.94
CA GLU A 41 0.76 39.15 -23.19
C GLU A 41 1.60 38.32 -22.23
N ILE A 42 2.78 37.85 -22.68
CA ILE A 42 3.73 37.11 -21.84
C ILE A 42 4.20 37.98 -20.65
N ALA A 43 4.51 39.25 -20.91
CA ALA A 43 4.94 40.18 -19.86
C ALA A 43 3.83 40.45 -18.83
N ARG A 44 2.57 40.60 -19.27
CA ARG A 44 1.41 40.76 -18.37
C ARG A 44 1.20 39.56 -17.43
N LEU A 45 1.64 38.37 -17.86
CA LEU A 45 1.56 37.14 -17.08
C LEU A 45 2.76 36.95 -16.13
N GLY A 46 3.67 37.93 -16.04
CA GLY A 46 4.78 37.94 -15.07
C GLY A 46 5.91 36.96 -15.39
N VAL A 47 5.93 36.38 -16.59
CA VAL A 47 6.91 35.37 -16.98
C VAL A 47 8.28 36.01 -17.25
N GLN A 48 9.28 35.60 -16.48
CA GLN A 48 10.66 36.11 -16.60
C GLN A 48 11.49 35.37 -17.66
N ALA A 49 11.16 34.10 -17.94
CA ALA A 49 11.91 33.27 -18.87
C ALA A 49 10.96 32.40 -19.72
N THR A 50 11.27 32.29 -21.02
CA THR A 50 10.52 31.44 -21.96
C THR A 50 11.40 30.29 -22.46
N PRO A 51 10.83 29.12 -22.82
CA PRO A 51 9.40 28.79 -22.80
C PRO A 51 8.84 28.69 -21.38
N ALA A 52 7.60 29.14 -21.19
CA ALA A 52 6.86 28.98 -19.95
C ALA A 52 5.56 28.22 -20.20
N VAL A 53 5.04 27.55 -19.18
CA VAL A 53 3.83 26.72 -19.29
C VAL A 53 2.84 27.10 -18.20
N LEU A 54 1.60 27.40 -18.59
CA LEU A 54 0.46 27.59 -17.71
C LEU A 54 -0.51 26.42 -17.86
N ILE A 55 -1.10 26.00 -16.75
CA ILE A 55 -2.25 25.08 -16.75
C ILE A 55 -3.38 25.78 -16.00
N GLY A 56 -4.46 26.09 -16.73
CA GLY A 56 -5.39 27.13 -16.31
C GLY A 56 -4.63 28.45 -16.12
N ASP A 57 -4.70 29.03 -14.91
CA ASP A 57 -4.03 30.28 -14.56
C ASP A 57 -2.71 30.09 -13.79
N ARG A 58 -2.27 28.84 -13.57
CA ARG A 58 -1.10 28.53 -12.74
C ARG A 58 0.15 28.33 -13.59
N LEU A 59 1.20 29.11 -13.32
CA LEU A 59 2.54 28.93 -13.91
C LEU A 59 3.19 27.67 -13.33
N VAL A 60 3.39 26.65 -14.16
CA VAL A 60 3.97 25.35 -13.75
C VAL A 60 5.42 25.17 -14.20
N HIS A 61 5.87 25.94 -15.20
CA HIS A 61 7.23 25.89 -15.72
C HIS A 61 7.64 27.25 -16.29
N SER A 62 8.91 27.62 -16.14
CA SER A 62 9.45 28.88 -16.67
C SER A 62 10.93 28.72 -17.01
N GLY A 63 11.25 28.79 -18.30
CA GLY A 63 12.61 28.74 -18.83
C GLY A 63 13.18 27.33 -18.95
N GLY A 64 13.99 27.11 -19.99
CA GLY A 64 14.59 25.80 -20.26
C GLY A 64 13.64 24.85 -20.99
N LEU A 65 13.92 23.56 -20.92
CA LEU A 65 13.02 22.49 -21.38
C LEU A 65 12.57 21.71 -20.16
N PRO A 66 11.27 21.44 -19.99
CA PRO A 66 10.81 20.63 -18.88
C PRO A 66 11.26 19.17 -19.06
N SER A 67 11.49 18.48 -17.95
CA SER A 67 11.73 17.04 -18.00
C SER A 67 10.41 16.29 -18.25
N ARG A 68 10.50 15.06 -18.79
CA ARG A 68 9.31 14.20 -18.97
C ARG A 68 8.58 13.94 -17.65
N GLU A 69 9.33 13.78 -16.56
CA GLU A 69 8.78 13.55 -15.23
C GLU A 69 8.00 14.77 -14.71
N GLU A 70 8.56 15.97 -14.93
CA GLU A 70 7.91 17.23 -14.60
C GLU A 70 6.59 17.38 -15.35
N VAL A 71 6.58 17.12 -16.68
CA VAL A 71 5.36 17.18 -17.49
C VAL A 71 4.32 16.16 -17.02
N ARG A 72 4.70 14.91 -16.73
CA ARG A 72 3.79 13.90 -16.17
C ARG A 72 3.14 14.36 -14.88
N SER A 73 3.91 15.01 -14.01
CA SER A 73 3.42 15.50 -12.71
C SER A 73 2.32 16.57 -12.84
N TRP A 74 2.22 17.22 -14.00
CA TRP A 74 1.20 18.22 -14.30
C TRP A 74 -0.10 17.63 -14.84
N LEU A 75 0.03 16.54 -15.60
CA LEU A 75 -1.07 15.92 -16.36
C LEU A 75 -1.91 14.97 -15.51
N VAL A 76 -1.24 14.25 -14.60
CA VAL A 76 -1.89 13.26 -13.73
C VAL A 76 -2.08 13.91 -12.36
N PRO A 77 -3.31 13.98 -11.83
CA PRO A 77 -3.51 14.33 -10.43
C PRO A 77 -2.61 13.42 -9.57
N GLN A 78 -1.91 13.97 -8.57
CA GLN A 78 -1.04 13.20 -7.65
C GLN A 78 -1.84 12.23 -6.74
N THR A 79 -3.01 11.76 -7.19
CA THR A 79 -3.90 10.83 -6.51
C THR A 79 -3.45 9.38 -6.62
N GLN A 80 -2.45 9.06 -7.45
CA GLN A 80 -1.80 7.76 -7.37
C GLN A 80 -0.66 7.84 -6.35
N PRO A 81 -0.80 7.23 -5.15
CA PRO A 81 0.31 7.13 -4.24
C PRO A 81 1.47 6.45 -4.97
N ARG A 82 2.68 7.02 -4.90
CA ARG A 82 3.86 6.28 -5.35
C ARG A 82 3.86 4.96 -4.57
N PRO A 83 3.97 3.81 -5.24
CA PRO A 83 4.06 2.54 -4.53
C PRO A 83 5.23 2.65 -3.55
N LEU A 84 4.97 2.32 -2.27
CA LEU A 84 6.03 2.20 -1.28
C LEU A 84 7.12 1.33 -1.89
N GLY A 85 8.39 1.75 -1.85
CA GLY A 85 9.44 1.13 -2.68
C GLY A 85 9.52 -0.39 -2.58
N PHE A 86 9.23 -0.95 -1.40
CA PHE A 86 9.20 -2.40 -1.16
C PHE A 86 8.01 -3.14 -1.81
N LEU A 87 6.96 -2.44 -2.25
CA LEU A 87 5.81 -2.98 -2.98
C LEU A 87 6.06 -3.10 -4.49
N SER A 88 7.06 -2.39 -5.03
CA SER A 88 7.39 -2.49 -6.46
C SER A 88 7.92 -3.89 -6.84
N HIS A 89 8.63 -4.53 -5.91
CA HIS A 89 9.20 -5.87 -6.06
C HIS A 89 9.02 -6.63 -4.73
N PRO A 90 7.79 -7.00 -4.36
CA PRO A 90 7.52 -7.58 -3.06
C PRO A 90 8.10 -9.00 -3.01
N THR A 91 8.70 -9.34 -1.88
CA THR A 91 9.03 -10.73 -1.56
C THR A 91 7.76 -11.54 -1.33
N ARG A 92 7.86 -12.88 -1.41
CA ARG A 92 6.72 -13.77 -1.15
C ARG A 92 6.08 -13.54 0.23
N HIS A 93 6.91 -13.18 1.22
CA HIS A 93 6.48 -12.89 2.58
C HIS A 93 6.92 -11.47 2.96
N LEU A 94 6.00 -10.70 3.53
CA LEU A 94 6.21 -9.33 4.03
C LEU A 94 5.80 -9.29 5.49
N PHE A 95 6.71 -8.84 6.36
CA PHE A 95 6.51 -8.79 7.80
C PHE A 95 6.49 -7.35 8.29
N PHE A 96 5.47 -7.02 9.09
CA PHE A 96 5.35 -5.72 9.74
C PHE A 96 5.55 -5.90 11.24
N THR A 97 6.66 -5.40 11.76
CA THR A 97 7.03 -5.48 13.18
C THR A 97 7.23 -4.09 13.79
N GLY A 98 7.16 -3.99 15.11
CA GLY A 98 7.23 -2.73 15.84
C GLY A 98 6.32 -2.69 17.07
N LYS A 99 6.49 -1.66 17.90
CA LYS A 99 5.74 -1.46 19.15
C LYS A 99 4.21 -1.37 18.90
N GLY A 100 3.41 -1.56 19.95
CA GLY A 100 1.96 -1.30 19.89
C GLY A 100 1.67 0.13 19.45
N GLY A 101 0.66 0.33 18.60
CA GLY A 101 0.20 1.66 18.17
C GLY A 101 1.02 2.37 17.08
N VAL A 102 2.13 1.80 16.57
CA VAL A 102 2.94 2.45 15.51
C VAL A 102 2.32 2.38 14.10
N GLY A 103 1.13 1.81 13.96
CA GLY A 103 0.42 1.72 12.67
C GLY A 103 0.70 0.46 11.84
N LYS A 104 1.18 -0.64 12.45
CA LYS A 104 1.48 -1.90 11.74
C LYS A 104 0.29 -2.43 10.95
N THR A 105 -0.86 -2.57 11.61
CA THR A 105 -2.12 -3.08 11.03
C THR A 105 -2.59 -2.18 9.88
N SER A 106 -2.53 -0.86 10.07
CA SER A 106 -2.89 0.08 9.02
C SER A 106 -1.97 -0.03 7.80
N LEU A 107 -0.65 -0.09 8.03
CA LEU A 107 0.33 -0.16 6.94
C LEU A 107 0.29 -1.51 6.21
N SER A 108 0.15 -2.63 6.93
CA SER A 108 0.04 -3.96 6.34
C SER A 108 -1.25 -4.11 5.51
N THR A 109 -2.35 -3.53 5.99
CA THR A 109 -3.63 -3.50 5.26
C THR A 109 -3.54 -2.66 3.99
N ALA A 110 -2.98 -1.45 4.09
CA ALA A 110 -2.80 -0.58 2.92
C ALA A 110 -1.88 -1.23 1.87
N ALA A 111 -0.79 -1.87 2.32
CA ALA A 111 0.11 -2.64 1.46
C ALA A 111 -0.62 -3.80 0.76
N ALA A 112 -1.43 -4.56 1.51
CA ALA A 112 -2.16 -5.69 0.97
C ALA A 112 -3.22 -5.27 -0.07
N LEU A 113 -3.95 -4.18 0.20
CA LEU A 113 -4.90 -3.59 -0.75
C LEU A 113 -4.19 -3.11 -2.02
N THR A 114 -3.08 -2.39 -1.88
CA THR A 114 -2.29 -1.89 -3.02
C THR A 114 -1.83 -3.05 -3.92
N LEU A 115 -1.30 -4.12 -3.32
CA LEU A 115 -0.86 -5.29 -4.08
C LEU A 115 -2.04 -6.02 -4.75
N ALA A 116 -3.19 -6.09 -4.09
CA ALA A 116 -4.40 -6.69 -4.67
C ALA A 116 -4.94 -5.85 -5.84
N ASP A 117 -4.94 -4.52 -5.73
CA ASP A 117 -5.32 -3.59 -6.79
C ASP A 117 -4.38 -3.69 -8.01
N GLU A 118 -3.10 -4.02 -7.80
CA GLU A 118 -2.13 -4.36 -8.84
C GLU A 118 -2.33 -5.79 -9.43
N GLY A 119 -3.38 -6.50 -9.01
CA GLY A 119 -3.75 -7.82 -9.51
C GLY A 119 -2.99 -8.98 -8.86
N LYS A 120 -2.26 -8.75 -7.76
CA LYS A 120 -1.61 -9.84 -7.01
C LYS A 120 -2.64 -10.60 -6.19
N LYS A 121 -2.35 -11.89 -5.94
CA LYS A 121 -3.05 -12.68 -4.94
C LYS A 121 -2.36 -12.49 -3.60
N VAL A 122 -3.07 -11.94 -2.63
CA VAL A 122 -2.52 -11.51 -1.34
C VAL A 122 -3.29 -12.18 -0.21
N LEU A 123 -2.55 -12.73 0.74
CA LEU A 123 -3.09 -13.17 2.03
C LEU A 123 -2.56 -12.24 3.12
N LEU A 124 -3.45 -11.47 3.73
CA LEU A 124 -3.15 -10.65 4.90
C LEU A 124 -3.37 -11.50 6.15
N VAL A 125 -2.31 -11.72 6.92
CA VAL A 125 -2.34 -12.48 8.17
C VAL A 125 -2.22 -11.52 9.35
N SER A 126 -3.20 -11.55 10.25
CA SER A 126 -3.18 -10.83 11.52
C SER A 126 -2.86 -11.79 12.66
N THR A 127 -2.02 -11.34 13.59
CA THR A 127 -1.68 -12.07 14.83
C THR A 127 -2.01 -11.23 16.07
N ASP A 128 -2.86 -10.21 15.90
CA ASP A 128 -3.21 -9.28 16.97
C ASP A 128 -4.50 -9.75 17.66
N ALA A 129 -4.46 -9.91 18.98
CA ALA A 129 -5.61 -10.31 19.80
C ALA A 129 -6.75 -9.27 19.74
N ALA A 130 -6.41 -8.00 19.54
CA ALA A 130 -7.36 -6.88 19.50
C ALA A 130 -7.43 -6.25 18.10
N SER A 131 -7.23 -7.06 17.07
CA SER A 131 -7.24 -6.60 15.69
C SER A 131 -8.58 -5.94 15.34
N ASN A 132 -8.53 -4.69 14.89
CA ASN A 132 -9.69 -3.94 14.39
C ASN A 132 -9.92 -4.16 12.88
N LEU A 133 -9.35 -5.24 12.32
CA LEU A 133 -9.43 -5.54 10.89
C LEU A 133 -10.85 -5.90 10.43
N ASP A 134 -11.65 -6.50 11.31
CA ASP A 134 -13.06 -6.75 11.08
C ASP A 134 -13.82 -5.45 10.77
N GLU A 135 -13.64 -4.43 11.60
CA GLU A 135 -14.25 -3.11 11.43
C GLU A 135 -13.66 -2.38 10.22
N MET A 136 -12.32 -2.40 10.06
CA MET A 136 -11.65 -1.72 8.96
C MET A 136 -12.02 -2.27 7.58
N LEU A 137 -12.26 -3.57 7.47
CA LEU A 137 -12.52 -4.26 6.20
C LEU A 137 -13.98 -4.71 6.04
N GLY A 138 -14.81 -4.55 7.08
CA GLY A 138 -16.19 -5.03 7.09
C GLY A 138 -16.30 -6.55 6.94
N ILE A 139 -15.38 -7.29 7.57
CA ILE A 139 -15.29 -8.76 7.49
C ILE A 139 -15.39 -9.40 8.87
N GLU A 140 -15.76 -10.68 8.90
CA GLU A 140 -15.61 -11.49 10.11
C GLU A 140 -14.23 -12.14 10.12
N LEU A 141 -13.45 -11.90 11.18
CA LEU A 141 -12.13 -12.50 11.33
C LEU A 141 -12.26 -13.97 11.71
N ARG A 142 -11.49 -14.82 11.01
CA ARG A 142 -11.48 -16.27 11.19
C ARG A 142 -10.04 -16.78 11.08
N ASN A 143 -9.78 -17.94 11.68
CA ASN A 143 -8.51 -18.66 11.52
C ASN A 143 -8.41 -19.40 10.18
N THR A 144 -9.29 -19.10 9.23
CA THR A 144 -9.30 -19.64 7.87
C THR A 144 -9.35 -18.47 6.88
N PRO A 145 -8.64 -18.55 5.73
CA PRO A 145 -8.60 -17.44 4.78
C PRO A 145 -9.99 -17.10 4.24
N GLY A 146 -10.45 -15.88 4.50
CA GLY A 146 -11.71 -15.34 3.99
C GLY A 146 -11.48 -14.21 2.98
N PRO A 147 -12.27 -14.12 1.90
CA PRO A 147 -12.13 -13.04 0.92
C PRO A 147 -12.59 -11.69 1.50
N VAL A 148 -11.97 -10.59 1.05
CA VAL A 148 -12.37 -9.23 1.42
C VAL A 148 -13.35 -8.67 0.39
N ALA A 149 -14.51 -8.18 0.84
CA ALA A 149 -15.49 -7.55 -0.02
C ALA A 149 -14.90 -6.29 -0.68
N GLY A 150 -15.01 -6.19 -2.01
CA GLY A 150 -14.50 -5.04 -2.77
C GLY A 150 -13.01 -5.11 -3.16
N ALA A 151 -12.21 -6.01 -2.57
CA ALA A 151 -10.79 -6.17 -2.91
C ALA A 151 -10.53 -7.54 -3.57
N ARG A 152 -10.56 -7.58 -4.89
CA ARG A 152 -10.34 -8.82 -5.65
C ARG A 152 -8.91 -9.31 -5.45
N GLY A 153 -8.75 -10.60 -5.13
CA GLY A 153 -7.44 -11.21 -4.92
C GLY A 153 -6.88 -11.03 -3.51
N LEU A 154 -7.58 -10.33 -2.62
CA LEU A 154 -7.23 -10.21 -1.20
C LEU A 154 -8.04 -11.21 -0.36
N SER A 155 -7.33 -11.94 0.50
CA SER A 155 -7.91 -12.74 1.58
C SER A 155 -7.28 -12.37 2.91
N VAL A 156 -8.03 -12.52 3.99
CA VAL A 156 -7.59 -12.23 5.37
C VAL A 156 -7.73 -13.48 6.22
N LEU A 157 -6.74 -13.70 7.09
CA LEU A 157 -6.76 -14.70 8.14
C LEU A 157 -6.33 -14.04 9.44
N ASN A 158 -6.98 -14.38 10.55
CA ASN A 158 -6.58 -13.95 11.88
C ASN A 158 -6.17 -15.16 12.73
N ILE A 159 -4.97 -15.09 13.29
CA ILE A 159 -4.49 -15.99 14.34
C ILE A 159 -4.80 -15.30 15.66
N ASP A 160 -5.81 -15.81 16.36
CA ASP A 160 -6.10 -15.38 17.72
C ASP A 160 -5.07 -16.04 18.66
N PRO A 161 -4.22 -15.26 19.33
CA PRO A 161 -3.14 -15.80 20.15
C PRO A 161 -3.66 -16.57 21.37
N ASP A 162 -4.82 -16.19 21.93
CA ASP A 162 -5.41 -16.87 23.07
C ASP A 162 -6.03 -18.21 22.64
N ALA A 163 -6.71 -18.21 21.49
CA ALA A 163 -7.21 -19.45 20.88
C ALA A 163 -6.06 -20.41 20.52
N ALA A 164 -4.97 -19.89 19.95
CA ALA A 164 -3.77 -20.66 19.63
C ALA A 164 -3.14 -21.26 20.90
N ALA A 165 -3.02 -20.48 21.97
CA ALA A 165 -2.50 -20.95 23.26
C ALA A 165 -3.35 -22.08 23.86
N GLU A 166 -4.68 -21.95 23.80
CA GLU A 166 -5.61 -23.00 24.26
C GLU A 166 -5.51 -24.26 23.39
N ALA A 167 -5.45 -24.13 22.07
CA ALA A 167 -5.25 -25.26 21.17
C ALA A 167 -3.90 -25.97 21.42
N TYR A 168 -2.83 -25.21 21.65
CA TYR A 168 -1.52 -25.76 22.02
C TYR A 168 -1.59 -26.52 23.36
N ARG A 169 -2.20 -25.92 24.38
CA ARG A 169 -2.41 -26.54 25.69
C ARG A 169 -3.20 -27.85 25.59
N GLN A 170 -4.28 -27.86 24.82
CA GLN A 170 -5.08 -29.07 24.60
C GLN A 170 -4.28 -30.17 23.90
N ARG A 171 -3.44 -29.83 22.91
CA ARG A 171 -2.54 -30.79 22.26
C ARG A 171 -1.59 -31.43 23.27
N VAL A 172 -0.94 -30.63 24.13
CA VAL A 172 -0.02 -31.14 25.16
C VAL A 172 -0.75 -32.02 26.17
N LEU A 173 -1.91 -31.58 26.67
CA LEU A 173 -2.71 -32.36 27.62
C LEU A 173 -3.20 -33.69 27.02
N THR A 174 -3.51 -33.72 25.73
CA THR A 174 -3.93 -34.95 25.02
C THR A 174 -2.78 -35.95 24.87
N GLN A 175 -1.54 -35.47 24.77
CA GLN A 175 -0.35 -36.31 24.70
C GLN A 175 0.12 -36.86 26.06
N MET A 176 -0.44 -36.36 27.17
CA MET A 176 -0.15 -36.92 28.49
C MET A 176 -0.63 -38.36 28.61
N GLU A 177 0.18 -39.20 29.26
CA GLU A 177 -0.15 -40.60 29.48
C GLU A 177 -1.52 -40.77 30.15
N ALA A 178 -2.22 -41.86 29.81
CA ALA A 178 -3.53 -42.17 30.38
C ALA A 178 -3.52 -42.36 31.92
N THR A 179 -2.34 -42.57 32.48
CA THR A 179 -2.05 -42.70 33.92
C THR A 179 -1.87 -41.37 34.64
N ALA A 180 -1.80 -40.25 33.93
CA ALA A 180 -1.58 -38.93 34.53
C ALA A 180 -2.76 -38.52 35.43
N THR A 181 -2.46 -38.09 36.66
CA THR A 181 -3.49 -37.67 37.62
C THR A 181 -4.05 -36.30 37.26
N GLU A 182 -5.22 -35.96 37.81
CA GLU A 182 -5.82 -34.64 37.62
C GLU A 182 -4.92 -33.51 38.16
N ALA A 183 -4.15 -33.78 39.23
CA ALA A 183 -3.17 -32.84 39.78
C ALA A 183 -2.00 -32.58 38.80
N ASP A 184 -1.52 -33.62 38.11
CA ASP A 184 -0.47 -33.48 37.09
C ASP A 184 -0.97 -32.64 35.91
N ARG A 185 -2.20 -32.91 35.45
CA ARG A 185 -2.84 -32.15 34.36
C ARG A 185 -3.05 -30.69 34.73
N ASN A 186 -3.42 -30.40 35.99
CA ASN A 186 -3.57 -29.04 36.47
C ASN A 186 -2.23 -28.29 36.56
N THR A 187 -1.17 -28.98 36.98
CA THR A 187 0.18 -28.40 37.03
C THR A 187 0.67 -28.02 35.64
N VAL A 188 0.50 -28.91 34.66
CA VAL A 188 0.87 -28.65 33.26
C VAL A 188 0.03 -27.51 32.67
N ARG A 189 -1.28 -27.46 32.97
CA ARG A 189 -2.14 -26.36 32.52
C ARG A 189 -1.60 -25.01 32.99
N GLU A 190 -1.22 -24.90 34.26
CA GLU A 190 -0.70 -23.66 34.85
C GLU A 190 0.63 -23.23 34.21
N GLN A 191 1.55 -24.18 33.99
CA GLN A 191 2.83 -23.91 33.33
C GLN A 191 2.65 -23.37 31.89
N LEU A 192 1.57 -23.77 31.22
CA LEU A 192 1.23 -23.35 29.86
C LEU A 192 0.33 -22.10 29.79
N SER A 193 0.07 -21.41 30.91
CA SER A 193 -0.77 -20.21 30.94
C SER A 193 0.00 -18.90 30.79
N GLY A 194 1.34 -18.96 30.73
CA GLY A 194 2.18 -17.76 30.62
C GLY A 194 2.21 -17.16 29.21
N ALA A 195 2.53 -15.86 29.13
CA ALA A 195 2.67 -15.11 27.87
C ALA A 195 3.64 -15.78 26.87
N CYS A 196 4.71 -16.41 27.35
CA CYS A 196 5.64 -17.16 26.49
C CYS A 196 4.94 -18.30 25.73
N THR A 197 3.94 -18.96 26.33
CA THR A 197 3.19 -20.04 25.67
C THR A 197 2.32 -19.48 24.57
N THR A 198 1.68 -18.33 24.82
CA THR A 198 0.88 -17.61 23.82
C THR A 198 1.72 -17.20 22.62
N GLU A 199 2.93 -16.68 22.83
CA GLU A 199 3.84 -16.31 21.74
C GLU A 199 4.30 -17.53 20.93
N ILE A 200 4.69 -18.62 21.60
CA ILE A 200 5.10 -19.86 20.93
C ILE A 200 3.95 -20.46 20.13
N ALA A 201 2.75 -20.51 20.70
CA ALA A 201 1.59 -21.10 20.04
C ALA A 201 1.16 -20.28 18.81
N SER A 202 1.16 -18.95 18.92
CA SER A 202 0.88 -18.05 17.80
C SER A 202 1.92 -18.19 16.68
N PHE A 203 3.20 -18.33 17.07
CA PHE A 203 4.29 -18.56 16.11
C PHE A 203 4.19 -19.93 15.44
N ASP A 204 3.79 -20.98 16.16
CA ASP A 204 3.56 -22.33 15.61
C ASP A 204 2.50 -22.29 14.50
N GLU A 205 1.33 -21.69 14.78
CA GLU A 205 0.29 -21.52 13.76
C GLU A 205 0.78 -20.70 12.57
N PHE A 206 1.46 -19.58 12.84
CA PHE A 206 2.04 -18.75 11.80
C PHE A 206 3.07 -19.51 10.94
N SER A 207 3.92 -20.33 11.56
CA SER A 207 4.93 -21.13 10.86
C SER A 207 4.32 -22.20 9.95
N SER A 208 3.18 -22.77 10.36
CA SER A 208 2.44 -23.74 9.54
C SER A 208 1.93 -23.11 8.25
N LEU A 209 1.50 -21.84 8.30
CA LEU A 209 1.07 -21.08 7.12
C LEU A 209 2.23 -20.80 6.16
N LEU A 210 3.44 -20.58 6.68
CA LEU A 210 4.63 -20.40 5.86
C LEU A 210 5.11 -21.70 5.20
N ALA A 211 4.96 -22.83 5.90
CA ALA A 211 5.42 -24.15 5.45
C ALA A 211 4.47 -24.80 4.42
N GLY A 212 3.17 -24.51 4.50
CA GLY A 212 2.14 -25.06 3.62
C GLY A 212 1.93 -24.32 2.30
N GLY A 213 2.77 -23.32 2.00
CA GLY A 213 2.66 -22.46 0.83
C GLY A 213 3.41 -22.94 -0.40
#